data_AF-A0A381WHE2-F1
#
_entry.id   AF-A0A381WHE2-F1
#
_cell.length_a   1.000
_cell.length_b   1.000
_cell.length_c   1.000
_cell.angle_alpha   90.00
_cell.angle_beta   90.00
_cell.angle_gamma   90.00
#
_symmetry.space_group_name_H-M   'P 1'
#
loop_
_entity.id
_entity.type
_entity.pdbx_description
1 polymer ?
#
loop_
_entity_poly.entity_id
_entity_poly.type
_entity_poly.pdbx_seq_one_letter_code
_entity_poly.pdbx_strand_id
1 'polypeptide(L)'
;MIISPNNFQKGIITISLLLSTLFGQSYPTIEYLSVDVRESGFTFEFLLSDSISRNDVSSWIERDNWLMLNFYNVEIPAMGFFDQNISYPIQKIHQAGTNHTLKLSFNVAHKLGIVDVILHDGKKVTVVIRYTDAVAPKEVNPSFIFPNPKDARKIQHPLSWKDDRERTILVILCDTDGLPIYIDDQMVGYSPLENGIDILPGWHKVGYFPKKQNLNNEVRTPKERMINDIMRMGLLDVYIEEGKSETIVLNYQSLDDEVLDYNRRSQTGIWAGFGIFFLVIVLMSWGLA
;
A
#
# COMPACT_ATOMS: atom_id res chain seq x y z
N MET A 1 -29.59 50.83 -38.65
CA MET A 1 -28.88 49.59 -39.00
C MET A 1 -29.93 48.49 -39.16
N ILE A 2 -30.30 48.17 -40.39
CA ILE A 2 -31.41 47.27 -40.72
C ILE A 2 -30.88 45.85 -40.69
N ILE A 3 -31.28 45.05 -39.69
CA ILE A 3 -30.90 43.64 -39.59
C ILE A 3 -31.82 42.85 -40.52
N SER A 4 -31.23 42.18 -41.51
CA SER A 4 -31.94 41.31 -42.46
C SER A 4 -32.70 40.17 -41.74
N PRO A 5 -33.98 39.91 -42.09
CA PRO A 5 -34.82 38.92 -41.40
C PRO A 5 -34.31 37.47 -41.52
N ASN A 6 -33.49 37.18 -42.53
CA ASN A 6 -32.92 35.84 -42.76
C ASN A 6 -31.79 35.47 -41.79
N ASN A 7 -31.14 36.46 -41.18
CA ASN A 7 -30.08 36.23 -40.20
C ASN A 7 -30.64 36.08 -38.78
N PHE A 8 -31.85 36.58 -38.53
CA PHE A 8 -32.53 36.46 -37.23
C PHE A 8 -33.04 35.03 -37.00
N GLN A 9 -33.64 34.39 -38.02
CA GLN A 9 -34.08 33.00 -37.92
C GLN A 9 -32.90 32.02 -37.78
N LYS A 10 -31.79 32.26 -38.48
CA LYS A 10 -30.57 31.45 -38.31
C LYS A 10 -29.97 31.58 -36.91
N GLY A 11 -30.03 32.77 -36.30
CA GLY A 11 -29.58 33.02 -34.92
C GLY A 11 -30.45 32.33 -33.86
N ILE A 12 -31.76 32.25 -34.06
CA ILE A 12 -32.68 31.55 -33.14
C ILE A 12 -32.48 30.04 -33.22
N ILE A 13 -32.27 29.50 -34.43
CA ILE A 13 -32.02 28.07 -34.62
C ILE A 13 -30.66 27.66 -34.03
N THR A 14 -29.61 28.47 -34.17
CA THR A 14 -28.31 28.19 -33.52
C THR A 14 -28.35 28.35 -32.00
N ILE A 15 -29.12 29.29 -31.46
CA ILE A 15 -29.33 29.41 -30.00
C ILE A 15 -30.14 28.23 -29.44
N SER A 16 -31.14 27.74 -30.17
CA SER A 16 -31.93 26.58 -29.75
C SER A 16 -31.14 25.26 -29.83
N LEU A 17 -30.15 25.16 -30.73
CA LEU A 17 -29.29 23.97 -30.85
C LEU A 17 -28.14 23.95 -29.83
N LEU A 18 -27.76 25.10 -29.29
CA LEU A 18 -26.75 25.24 -28.21
C LEU A 18 -27.34 25.06 -26.81
N LEU A 19 -28.67 25.12 -26.65
CA LEU A 19 -29.33 25.02 -25.36
C LEU A 19 -29.64 23.57 -24.91
N SER A 20 -29.47 22.58 -25.79
CA SER A 20 -29.81 21.17 -25.51
C SER A 20 -28.71 20.34 -24.87
N THR A 21 -27.57 20.92 -24.48
CA THR A 21 -26.45 20.18 -23.84
C THR A 21 -26.17 20.59 -22.40
N LEU A 22 -27.12 21.24 -21.72
CA LEU A 22 -27.09 21.36 -20.26
C LEU A 22 -27.69 20.10 -19.63
N PHE A 23 -27.11 18.92 -19.91
CA PHE A 23 -27.30 17.78 -19.02
C PHE A 23 -26.54 18.11 -17.74
N GLY A 24 -27.26 18.57 -16.72
CA GLY A 24 -26.69 18.64 -15.37
C GLY A 24 -26.17 17.27 -14.99
N GLN A 25 -24.95 17.20 -14.44
CA GLN A 25 -24.45 15.97 -13.84
C GLN A 25 -25.41 15.59 -12.70
N SER A 26 -26.21 14.53 -12.89
CA SER A 26 -27.03 13.96 -11.83
C SER A 26 -26.14 13.10 -10.96
N TYR A 27 -26.13 13.34 -9.66
CA TYR A 27 -25.36 12.54 -8.72
C TYR A 27 -26.23 11.36 -8.22
N PRO A 28 -25.62 10.19 -7.95
CA PRO A 28 -26.34 9.07 -7.37
C PRO A 28 -26.92 9.43 -6.00
N THR A 29 -28.06 8.81 -5.69
CA THR A 29 -28.79 8.90 -4.42
C THR A 29 -28.74 7.55 -3.72
N ILE A 30 -28.82 7.55 -2.38
CA ILE A 30 -29.00 6.31 -1.61
C ILE A 30 -30.48 5.94 -1.66
N GLU A 31 -30.79 4.81 -2.28
CA GLU A 31 -32.16 4.29 -2.40
C GLU A 31 -32.56 3.50 -1.15
N TYR A 32 -31.62 2.75 -0.58
CA TYR A 32 -31.90 1.82 0.50
C TYR A 32 -30.70 1.62 1.42
N LEU A 33 -30.99 1.47 2.72
CA LEU A 33 -30.07 1.05 3.75
C LEU A 33 -30.62 -0.21 4.44
N SER A 34 -29.85 -1.28 4.46
CA SER A 34 -30.07 -2.45 5.31
C SER A 34 -29.04 -2.53 6.42
N VAL A 35 -29.45 -3.05 7.58
CA VAL A 35 -28.57 -3.32 8.73
C VAL A 35 -28.72 -4.79 9.12
N ASP A 36 -27.63 -5.56 9.04
CA ASP A 36 -27.56 -6.93 9.54
C ASP A 36 -26.71 -6.97 10.81
N VAL A 37 -27.32 -7.27 11.95
CA VAL A 37 -26.66 -7.29 13.27
C VAL A 37 -26.30 -8.71 13.65
N ARG A 38 -25.05 -8.93 14.07
CA ARG A 38 -24.50 -10.22 14.49
C ARG A 38 -23.83 -10.07 15.87
N GLU A 39 -23.48 -11.19 16.48
CA GLU A 39 -22.81 -11.18 17.79
C GLU A 39 -21.43 -10.52 17.73
N SER A 40 -20.68 -10.73 16.65
CA SER A 40 -19.32 -10.22 16.47
C SER A 40 -19.24 -8.80 15.88
N GLY A 41 -20.39 -8.18 15.55
CA GLY A 41 -20.43 -6.91 14.83
C GLY A 41 -21.71 -6.70 14.03
N PHE A 42 -21.69 -5.81 13.06
CA PHE A 42 -22.87 -5.51 12.23
C PHE A 42 -22.44 -5.04 10.85
N THR A 43 -23.33 -5.15 9.88
CA THR A 43 -23.07 -4.82 8.48
C THR A 43 -24.12 -3.83 7.98
N PHE A 44 -23.66 -2.73 7.38
CA PHE A 44 -24.51 -1.84 6.60
C PHE A 44 -24.45 -2.23 5.14
N GLU A 45 -25.59 -2.26 4.47
CA GLU A 45 -25.65 -2.35 3.02
C GLU A 45 -26.41 -1.15 2.47
N PHE A 46 -25.69 -0.31 1.71
CA PHE A 46 -26.25 0.83 0.99
C PHE A 46 -26.43 0.45 -0.47
N LEU A 47 -27.61 0.69 -1.02
CA LEU A 47 -27.89 0.60 -2.45
C LEU A 47 -28.02 2.00 -3.03
N LEU A 48 -27.24 2.29 -4.07
CA LEU A 48 -27.25 3.56 -4.78
C LEU A 48 -27.98 3.44 -6.13
N SER A 49 -28.61 4.53 -6.56
CA SER A 49 -29.32 4.60 -7.85
C SER A 49 -28.37 4.47 -9.04
N ASP A 50 -27.16 5.02 -8.94
CA ASP A 50 -26.12 4.91 -9.96
C ASP A 50 -24.76 4.50 -9.39
N SER A 51 -23.85 4.07 -10.29
CA SER A 51 -22.54 3.57 -9.89
C SER A 51 -21.61 4.68 -9.42
N ILE A 52 -20.90 4.45 -8.32
CA ILE A 52 -19.84 5.31 -7.79
C ILE A 52 -18.47 4.63 -7.84
N SER A 53 -17.40 5.42 -7.74
CA SER A 53 -16.04 4.92 -7.60
C SER A 53 -15.74 4.50 -6.16
N ARG A 54 -14.74 3.63 -5.96
CA ARG A 54 -14.20 3.33 -4.63
C ARG A 54 -13.67 4.59 -3.93
N ASN A 55 -13.14 5.54 -4.69
CA ASN A 55 -12.61 6.81 -4.14
C ASN A 55 -13.73 7.75 -3.65
N ASP A 56 -14.99 7.47 -4.02
CA ASP A 56 -16.15 8.25 -3.61
C ASP A 56 -16.69 7.81 -2.23
N VAL A 57 -16.09 6.81 -1.57
CA VAL A 57 -16.50 6.36 -0.23
C VAL A 57 -15.31 6.32 0.71
N SER A 58 -15.45 6.94 1.88
CA SER A 58 -14.43 6.84 2.94
C SER A 58 -15.08 6.58 4.30
N SER A 59 -14.38 5.84 5.16
CA SER A 59 -14.88 5.44 6.46
C SER A 59 -13.77 5.44 7.51
N TRP A 60 -14.07 5.86 8.74
CA TRP A 60 -13.16 5.74 9.88
C TRP A 60 -13.92 5.63 11.19
N ILE A 61 -13.24 5.08 12.20
CA ILE A 61 -13.73 5.05 13.58
C ILE A 61 -13.24 6.32 14.28
N GLU A 62 -14.15 7.01 14.96
CA GLU A 62 -13.84 8.12 15.86
C GLU A 62 -14.21 7.73 17.31
N ARG A 63 -13.30 7.98 18.27
CA ARG A 63 -13.54 7.81 19.72
C ARG A 63 -14.11 6.44 20.12
N ASP A 64 -13.66 5.37 19.46
CA ASP A 64 -14.02 3.97 19.68
C ASP A 64 -15.48 3.57 19.43
N ASN A 65 -16.46 4.48 19.41
CA ASN A 65 -17.88 4.16 19.30
C ASN A 65 -18.65 5.00 18.28
N TRP A 66 -17.95 5.90 17.58
CA TRP A 66 -18.48 6.61 16.43
C TRP A 66 -17.90 6.03 15.15
N LEU A 67 -18.77 5.72 14.19
CA LEU A 67 -18.38 5.42 12.83
C LEU A 67 -18.72 6.62 11.97
N MET A 68 -17.72 7.12 11.23
CA MET A 68 -17.89 8.16 10.23
C MET A 68 -17.83 7.53 8.85
N LEU A 69 -18.81 7.83 8.00
CA LEU A 69 -18.89 7.36 6.62
C LEU A 69 -19.19 8.55 5.73
N ASN A 70 -18.29 8.86 4.80
CA ASN A 70 -18.49 9.89 3.79
C ASN A 70 -18.76 9.24 2.43
N PHE A 71 -19.74 9.77 1.73
CA PHE A 71 -19.96 9.57 0.31
C PHE A 71 -19.71 10.89 -0.41
N TYR A 72 -18.78 10.89 -1.36
CA TYR A 72 -18.53 11.99 -2.29
C TYR A 72 -19.31 11.77 -3.57
N ASN A 73 -19.67 12.85 -4.26
CA ASN A 73 -20.46 12.80 -5.48
C ASN A 73 -21.79 12.04 -5.29
N VAL A 74 -22.41 12.14 -4.11
CA VAL A 74 -23.70 11.51 -3.77
C VAL A 74 -24.65 12.59 -3.26
N GLU A 75 -25.89 12.58 -3.72
CA GLU A 75 -26.92 13.49 -3.25
C GLU A 75 -27.35 13.15 -1.83
N ILE A 76 -27.66 14.19 -1.07
CA ILE A 76 -28.04 14.10 0.33
C ILE A 76 -29.50 13.60 0.40
N PRO A 77 -29.78 12.44 1.03
CA PRO A 77 -31.15 11.94 1.18
C PRO A 77 -32.03 12.88 2.01
N ALA A 78 -33.35 12.73 1.90
CA ALA A 78 -34.29 13.51 2.69
C ALA A 78 -34.05 13.36 4.21
N MET A 79 -34.33 14.41 4.98
CA MET A 79 -34.23 14.38 6.44
C MET A 79 -35.04 13.21 7.01
N GLY A 80 -34.41 12.41 7.88
CA GLY A 80 -35.04 11.25 8.52
C GLY A 80 -35.00 9.95 7.72
N PHE A 81 -34.38 9.93 6.53
CA PHE A 81 -34.23 8.71 5.71
C PHE A 81 -33.61 7.53 6.48
N PHE A 82 -32.67 7.82 7.39
CA PHE A 82 -31.94 6.81 8.17
C PHE A 82 -32.61 6.45 9.50
N ASP A 83 -33.65 7.17 9.94
CA ASP A 83 -34.22 7.01 11.28
C ASP A 83 -34.87 5.64 11.48
N GLN A 84 -35.41 5.06 10.40
CA GLN A 84 -35.99 3.72 10.38
C GLN A 84 -34.99 2.59 10.66
N ASN A 85 -33.69 2.86 10.50
CA ASN A 85 -32.61 1.89 10.70
C ASN A 85 -31.97 1.99 12.10
N ILE A 86 -32.46 2.89 12.95
CA ILE A 86 -31.98 3.05 14.32
C ILE A 86 -32.55 1.92 15.19
N SER A 87 -31.75 0.89 15.39
CA SER A 87 -32.03 -0.22 16.30
C SER A 87 -30.73 -0.66 16.97
N TYR A 88 -30.82 -1.27 18.15
CA TYR A 88 -29.63 -1.76 18.86
C TYR A 88 -28.78 -2.65 17.94
N PRO A 89 -27.47 -2.40 17.79
CA PRO A 89 -26.57 -1.60 18.65
C PRO A 89 -26.45 -0.11 18.28
N ILE A 90 -27.11 0.36 17.22
CA ILE A 90 -27.03 1.73 16.72
C ILE A 90 -27.93 2.63 17.57
N GLN A 91 -27.33 3.61 18.23
CA GLN A 91 -28.04 4.52 19.12
C GLN A 91 -28.53 5.78 18.37
N LYS A 92 -27.69 6.30 17.47
CA LYS A 92 -27.98 7.53 16.72
C LYS A 92 -27.30 7.50 15.36
N ILE A 93 -27.95 8.10 14.37
CA ILE A 93 -27.38 8.38 13.05
C ILE A 93 -27.51 9.88 12.82
N HIS A 94 -26.39 10.57 12.60
CA HIS A 94 -26.39 11.97 12.21
C HIS A 94 -26.00 12.10 10.75
N GLN A 95 -26.80 12.86 10.02
CA GLN A 95 -26.56 13.19 8.62
C GLN A 95 -26.11 14.64 8.52
N ALA A 96 -25.03 14.88 7.81
CA ALA A 96 -24.51 16.20 7.48
C ALA A 96 -23.97 16.20 6.05
N GLY A 97 -23.88 17.36 5.39
CA GLY A 97 -23.34 17.39 4.04
C GLY A 97 -23.34 18.76 3.39
N THR A 98 -22.59 18.88 2.30
CA THR A 98 -22.50 20.09 1.48
C THR A 98 -22.56 19.69 0.01
N ASN A 99 -23.54 20.23 -0.74
CA ASN A 99 -23.81 20.02 -2.16
C ASN A 99 -23.81 18.54 -2.63
N HIS A 100 -22.66 17.87 -2.69
CA HIS A 100 -22.47 16.51 -3.19
C HIS A 100 -21.61 15.64 -2.27
N THR A 101 -21.48 16.01 -1.00
CA THR A 101 -20.81 15.18 0.01
C THR A 101 -21.80 14.88 1.12
N LEU A 102 -22.16 13.61 1.26
CA LEU A 102 -22.96 13.08 2.35
C LEU A 102 -22.03 12.53 3.42
N LYS A 103 -22.17 13.03 4.64
CA LYS A 103 -21.46 12.55 5.82
C LYS A 103 -22.47 11.92 6.77
N LEU A 104 -22.22 10.68 7.15
CA LEU A 104 -23.00 9.92 8.10
C LEU A 104 -22.15 9.63 9.33
N SER A 105 -22.70 9.92 10.50
CA SER A 105 -22.08 9.63 11.79
C SER A 105 -22.97 8.70 12.58
N PHE A 106 -22.53 7.46 12.77
CA PHE A 106 -23.25 6.45 13.53
C PHE A 106 -22.66 6.37 14.93
N ASN A 107 -23.49 6.59 15.95
CA ASN A 107 -23.15 6.29 17.33
C ASN A 107 -23.61 4.87 17.66
N VAL A 108 -22.72 4.05 18.21
CA VAL A 108 -22.96 2.64 18.49
C VAL A 108 -22.71 2.34 19.98
N ALA A 109 -23.48 1.40 20.53
CA ALA A 109 -23.39 1.01 21.94
C ALA A 109 -22.09 0.28 22.29
N HIS A 110 -21.47 -0.40 21.32
CA HIS A 110 -20.26 -1.19 21.50
C HIS A 110 -19.03 -0.49 20.93
N LYS A 111 -17.86 -0.86 21.45
CA LYS A 111 -16.58 -0.42 20.91
C LYS A 111 -16.32 -1.09 19.55
N LEU A 112 -16.03 -0.27 18.56
CA LEU A 112 -15.74 -0.66 17.19
C LEU A 112 -14.26 -1.04 17.11
N GLY A 113 -13.96 -2.17 16.47
CA GLY A 113 -12.60 -2.68 16.27
C GLY A 113 -12.11 -2.44 14.85
N ILE A 114 -12.69 -3.17 13.90
CA ILE A 114 -12.32 -3.11 12.47
C ILE A 114 -13.53 -2.70 11.66
N VAL A 115 -13.30 -1.87 10.64
CA VAL A 115 -14.31 -1.48 9.65
C VAL A 115 -13.75 -1.73 8.27
N ASP A 116 -14.44 -2.55 7.49
CA ASP A 116 -14.12 -2.84 6.10
C ASP A 116 -15.21 -2.28 5.19
N VAL A 117 -14.83 -1.47 4.19
CA VAL A 117 -15.75 -0.95 3.18
C VAL A 117 -15.52 -1.70 1.86
N ILE A 118 -16.59 -2.31 1.37
CA ILE A 118 -16.59 -3.14 0.17
C ILE A 118 -17.59 -2.53 -0.81
N LEU A 119 -17.10 -2.24 -2.02
CA LEU A 119 -17.93 -1.76 -3.11
C LEU A 119 -18.19 -2.92 -4.07
N HIS A 120 -19.46 -3.24 -4.30
CA HIS A 120 -19.94 -4.25 -5.23
C HIS A 120 -20.58 -3.57 -6.45
N ASP A 121 -20.03 -3.85 -7.64
CA ASP A 121 -20.54 -3.39 -8.94
C ASP A 121 -20.78 -1.88 -9.05
N GLY A 122 -20.08 -1.09 -8.23
CA GLY A 122 -20.25 0.37 -8.14
C GLY A 122 -21.54 0.85 -7.49
N LYS A 123 -22.57 0.01 -7.34
CA LYS A 123 -23.91 0.42 -6.87
C LYS A 123 -24.24 -0.02 -5.45
N LYS A 124 -23.56 -1.03 -4.92
CA LYS A 124 -23.80 -1.54 -3.57
C LYS A 124 -22.57 -1.33 -2.71
N VAL A 125 -22.72 -0.59 -1.60
CA VAL A 125 -21.66 -0.36 -0.63
C VAL A 125 -21.98 -1.15 0.62
N THR A 126 -21.14 -2.13 0.93
CA THR A 126 -21.23 -2.93 2.14
C THR A 126 -20.17 -2.46 3.12
N VAL A 127 -20.58 -2.01 4.30
CA VAL A 127 -19.68 -1.64 5.40
C VAL A 127 -19.79 -2.72 6.47
N VAL A 128 -18.72 -3.50 6.64
CA VAL A 128 -18.65 -4.56 7.65
C VAL A 128 -17.91 -4.02 8.87
N ILE A 129 -18.56 -4.07 10.02
CA ILE A 129 -17.98 -3.64 11.29
C ILE A 129 -17.82 -4.84 12.20
N ARG A 130 -16.65 -4.99 12.81
CA ARG A 130 -16.39 -5.94 13.88
C ARG A 130 -16.12 -5.20 15.18
N TYR A 131 -16.66 -5.71 16.28
CA TYR A 131 -16.40 -5.17 17.61
C TYR A 131 -14.96 -5.47 18.05
N THR A 132 -14.43 -4.66 18.97
CA THR A 132 -13.05 -4.81 19.47
C THR A 132 -12.81 -6.17 20.16
N ASP A 133 -13.81 -6.71 20.84
CA ASP A 133 -13.77 -7.99 21.53
C ASP A 133 -13.80 -9.21 20.59
N ALA A 134 -14.39 -9.05 19.41
CA ALA A 134 -14.43 -10.08 18.37
C ALA A 134 -13.18 -10.09 17.46
N VAL A 135 -12.29 -9.11 17.61
CA VAL A 135 -11.05 -8.99 16.85
C VAL A 135 -9.90 -9.49 17.72
N ALA A 136 -9.17 -10.51 17.25
CA ALA A 136 -7.95 -10.95 17.93
C ALA A 136 -7.01 -9.75 18.10
N PRO A 137 -6.45 -9.50 19.30
CA PRO A 137 -5.58 -8.35 19.52
C PRO A 137 -4.42 -8.42 18.52
N LYS A 138 -4.34 -7.41 17.66
CA LYS A 138 -3.18 -7.23 16.78
C LYS A 138 -1.98 -7.06 17.72
N GLU A 139 -1.01 -7.97 17.64
CA GLU A 139 0.26 -7.80 18.34
C GLU A 139 0.84 -6.44 17.92
N VAL A 140 0.78 -5.48 18.84
CA VAL A 140 1.36 -4.15 18.65
C VAL A 140 2.86 -4.37 18.64
N ASN A 141 3.44 -4.50 17.45
CA ASN A 141 4.87 -4.50 17.29
C ASN A 141 5.34 -3.05 17.55
N PRO A 142 6.01 -2.74 18.68
CA PRO A 142 6.45 -1.38 18.94
C PRO A 142 7.52 -1.02 17.90
N SER A 143 7.20 -0.09 17.00
CA SER A 143 8.17 0.47 16.08
C SER A 143 9.20 1.28 16.87
N PHE A 144 10.38 0.72 17.10
CA PHE A 144 11.51 1.46 17.66
C PHE A 144 12.22 2.24 16.54
N ILE A 145 12.16 3.57 16.60
CA ILE A 145 12.96 4.44 15.74
C ILE A 145 14.21 4.85 16.52
N PHE A 146 15.38 4.38 16.10
CA PHE A 146 16.66 4.92 16.57
C PHE A 146 17.17 5.96 15.55
N PRO A 147 17.52 7.19 15.97
CA PRO A 147 18.07 8.17 15.04
C PRO A 147 19.47 7.76 14.57
N ASN A 148 19.70 7.78 13.25
CA ASN A 148 21.04 7.66 12.68
C ASN A 148 21.81 8.99 12.87
N PRO A 149 22.99 8.99 13.51
CA PRO A 149 23.67 10.22 13.92
C PRO A 149 24.33 11.03 12.80
N LYS A 150 24.39 10.54 11.54
CA LYS A 150 25.28 11.15 10.53
C LYS A 150 24.64 11.99 9.42
N ASP A 151 23.32 12.04 9.25
CA ASP A 151 22.67 12.95 8.31
C ASP A 151 21.28 13.43 8.79
N ALA A 152 21.20 13.82 10.07
CA ALA A 152 19.99 14.36 10.65
C ALA A 152 19.75 15.82 10.22
N ARG A 153 19.33 16.04 8.97
CA ARG A 153 18.37 17.14 8.77
C ARG A 153 17.08 16.70 9.42
N LYS A 154 16.67 17.38 10.49
CA LYS A 154 15.36 17.17 11.11
C LYS A 154 14.30 17.44 10.05
N ILE A 155 13.81 16.39 9.39
CA ILE A 155 12.58 16.46 8.63
C ILE A 155 11.53 16.83 9.68
N GLN A 156 11.00 18.06 9.59
CA GLN A 156 9.98 18.48 10.53
C GLN A 156 8.80 17.53 10.37
N HIS A 157 8.40 16.92 11.48
CA HIS A 157 7.10 16.28 11.54
C HIS A 157 6.05 17.31 11.11
N PRO A 158 5.07 16.92 10.27
CA PRO A 158 3.99 17.82 9.95
C PRO A 158 3.30 18.25 11.24
N LEU A 159 3.17 19.57 11.42
CA LEU A 159 2.60 20.19 12.63
C LEU A 159 1.06 20.13 12.64
N SER A 160 0.44 19.49 11.63
CA SER A 160 -1.01 19.48 11.40
C SER A 160 -1.45 18.21 10.67
N TRP A 161 -2.69 17.76 10.94
CA TRP A 161 -3.37 16.60 10.34
C TRP A 161 -3.61 16.66 8.82
N LYS A 162 -3.15 17.74 8.17
CA LYS A 162 -3.40 18.04 6.76
C LYS A 162 -2.24 17.62 5.83
N ASP A 163 -1.09 17.26 6.38
CA ASP A 163 -0.01 16.56 5.67
C ASP A 163 -0.23 15.07 5.88
N ASP A 164 -0.99 14.47 4.98
CA ASP A 164 -1.34 13.06 4.99
C ASP A 164 -0.05 12.26 4.76
N ARG A 165 0.34 11.40 5.71
CA ARG A 165 1.38 10.40 5.44
C ARG A 165 0.76 9.40 4.50
N GLU A 166 1.06 9.48 3.22
CA GLU A 166 0.64 8.45 2.30
C GLU A 166 1.34 7.14 2.69
N ARG A 167 0.58 6.20 3.24
CA ARG A 167 1.12 4.93 3.73
C ARG A 167 1.74 4.18 2.58
N THR A 168 2.98 3.77 2.75
CA THR A 168 3.77 3.16 1.70
C THR A 168 3.94 1.69 2.06
N ILE A 169 3.45 0.80 1.19
CA ILE A 169 3.31 -0.63 1.53
C ILE A 169 4.22 -1.46 0.64
N LEU A 170 5.15 -2.20 1.26
CA LEU A 170 5.99 -3.16 0.56
C LEU A 170 5.42 -4.57 0.69
N VAL A 171 5.12 -5.19 -0.44
CA VAL A 171 4.72 -6.60 -0.54
C VAL A 171 5.92 -7.40 -1.03
N ILE A 172 6.28 -8.45 -0.30
CA ILE A 172 7.42 -9.31 -0.61
C ILE A 172 6.91 -10.70 -0.93
N LEU A 173 7.12 -11.13 -2.17
CA LEU A 173 6.84 -12.49 -2.62
C LEU A 173 8.12 -13.31 -2.54
N CYS A 174 8.05 -14.47 -1.92
CA CYS A 174 9.16 -15.41 -1.82
C CYS A 174 8.79 -16.71 -2.52
N ASP A 175 9.79 -17.35 -3.12
CA ASP A 175 9.69 -18.66 -3.75
C ASP A 175 9.78 -19.84 -2.74
N THR A 176 10.37 -19.58 -1.57
CA THR A 176 10.67 -20.57 -0.55
C THR A 176 10.05 -20.17 0.78
N ASP A 177 9.37 -21.11 1.44
CA ASP A 177 8.69 -20.91 2.72
C ASP A 177 9.65 -21.02 3.93
N GLY A 178 9.32 -20.33 5.02
CA GLY A 178 10.03 -20.40 6.30
C GLY A 178 11.34 -19.62 6.37
N LEU A 179 11.65 -18.78 5.38
CA LEU A 179 12.87 -17.97 5.37
C LEU A 179 12.67 -16.66 6.14
N PRO A 180 13.61 -16.27 7.01
CA PRO A 180 13.53 -14.99 7.70
C PRO A 180 13.75 -13.84 6.71
N ILE A 181 12.89 -12.82 6.79
CA ILE A 181 12.98 -11.63 5.94
C ILE A 181 13.42 -10.44 6.79
N TYR A 182 14.36 -9.67 6.24
CA TYR A 182 14.93 -8.47 6.85
C TYR A 182 14.69 -7.26 5.95
N ILE A 183 14.30 -6.15 6.57
CA ILE A 183 14.24 -4.82 5.95
C ILE A 183 15.12 -3.89 6.79
N ASP A 184 16.12 -3.26 6.17
CA ASP A 184 17.04 -2.33 6.83
C ASP A 184 17.63 -2.87 8.16
N ASP A 185 18.01 -4.15 8.16
CA ASP A 185 18.56 -4.89 9.32
C ASP A 185 17.57 -5.28 10.41
N GLN A 186 16.29 -4.99 10.22
CA GLN A 186 15.24 -5.40 11.13
C GLN A 186 14.50 -6.61 10.57
N MET A 187 14.37 -7.66 11.39
CA MET A 187 13.58 -8.84 11.04
C MET A 187 12.09 -8.49 11.06
N VAL A 188 11.41 -8.74 9.95
CA VAL A 188 9.99 -8.38 9.78
C VAL A 188 9.05 -9.59 9.85
N GLY A 189 9.57 -10.79 9.58
CA GLY A 189 8.78 -12.03 9.65
C GLY A 189 9.45 -13.18 8.91
N TYR A 190 8.67 -14.23 8.66
CA TYR A 190 9.06 -15.40 7.87
C TYR A 190 8.25 -15.46 6.58
N SER A 191 8.86 -15.95 5.50
CA SER A 191 8.15 -16.18 4.24
C SER A 191 7.16 -17.35 4.34
N PRO A 192 6.03 -17.32 3.60
CA PRO A 192 5.48 -16.15 2.91
C PRO A 192 4.85 -15.17 3.91
N LEU A 193 5.00 -13.87 3.66
CA LEU A 193 4.38 -12.85 4.52
C LEU A 193 2.90 -12.72 4.17
N GLU A 194 2.03 -12.83 5.19
CA GLU A 194 0.58 -12.73 5.00
C GLU A 194 0.11 -11.32 4.58
N ASN A 195 0.84 -10.29 5.00
CA ASN A 195 0.47 -8.89 4.79
C ASN A 195 1.66 -8.07 4.29
N GLY A 196 1.36 -7.02 3.51
CA GLY A 196 2.34 -6.00 3.16
C GLY A 196 2.83 -5.23 4.38
N ILE A 197 4.09 -4.81 4.34
CA ILE A 197 4.77 -4.14 5.45
C ILE A 197 4.75 -2.64 5.20
N ASP A 198 4.31 -1.88 6.20
CA ASP A 198 4.34 -0.42 6.17
C ASP A 198 5.78 0.06 6.38
N ILE A 199 6.31 0.81 5.42
CA ILE A 199 7.66 1.34 5.46
C ILE A 199 7.68 2.81 5.06
N LEU A 200 8.79 3.49 5.40
CA LEU A 200 8.96 4.89 4.99
C LEU A 200 9.24 4.97 3.48
N PRO A 201 8.96 6.12 2.83
CA PRO A 201 9.42 6.34 1.47
C PRO A 201 10.94 6.51 1.44
N GLY A 202 11.58 5.97 0.40
CA GLY A 202 13.03 6.06 0.21
C GLY A 202 13.67 4.77 -0.27
N TRP A 203 14.98 4.68 -0.06
CA TRP A 203 15.78 3.50 -0.38
C TRP A 203 15.82 2.54 0.81
N HIS A 204 15.41 1.31 0.55
CA HIS A 204 15.38 0.23 1.54
C HIS A 204 16.19 -0.96 1.05
N LYS A 205 16.84 -1.65 1.98
CA LYS A 205 17.54 -2.91 1.71
C LYS A 205 16.71 -4.07 2.23
N VAL A 206 16.34 -4.99 1.35
CA VAL A 206 15.43 -6.09 1.66
C VAL A 206 16.10 -7.42 1.31
N GLY A 207 16.03 -8.41 2.18
CA GLY A 207 16.65 -9.69 1.89
C GLY A 207 16.57 -10.71 3.02
N TYR A 208 17.30 -11.82 2.87
CA TYR A 208 17.28 -12.95 3.79
C TYR A 208 18.28 -12.83 4.96
N PHE A 209 19.19 -11.86 4.89
CA PHE A 209 20.28 -11.69 5.84
C PHE A 209 20.34 -10.26 6.36
N PRO A 210 20.67 -10.04 7.65
CA PRO A 210 20.91 -8.69 8.17
C PRO A 210 22.29 -8.17 7.74
N LYS A 211 22.38 -6.93 7.23
CA LYS A 211 23.62 -6.22 6.88
C LYS A 211 24.55 -6.04 8.08
N LYS A 212 23.97 -5.88 9.29
CA LYS A 212 24.70 -5.63 10.55
C LYS A 212 25.42 -6.84 11.14
N GLN A 213 25.22 -8.06 10.60
CA GLN A 213 26.07 -9.19 10.97
C GLN A 213 27.47 -8.97 10.38
N ASN A 214 28.26 -8.13 11.07
CA ASN A 214 29.69 -7.91 10.92
C ASN A 214 30.28 -8.33 9.58
N LEU A 215 29.96 -7.56 8.54
CA LEU A 215 30.84 -7.37 7.39
C LEU A 215 32.11 -6.68 7.91
N ASN A 216 32.94 -7.41 8.66
CA ASN A 216 34.27 -6.94 8.97
C ASN A 216 34.94 -6.66 7.63
N ASN A 217 35.27 -5.40 7.39
CA ASN A 217 36.01 -4.97 6.20
C ASN A 217 37.38 -5.68 6.10
N GLU A 218 37.82 -6.30 7.19
CA GLU A 218 38.93 -7.24 7.27
C GLU A 218 38.50 -8.66 6.89
N VAL A 219 38.21 -8.88 5.61
CA VAL A 219 38.10 -10.24 5.06
C VAL A 219 39.51 -10.83 4.99
N ARG A 220 39.82 -11.82 5.84
CA ARG A 220 41.18 -12.37 5.97
C ARG A 220 41.35 -13.65 5.14
N THR A 221 40.28 -14.39 4.87
CA THR A 221 40.32 -15.65 4.11
C THR A 221 39.44 -15.64 2.85
N PRO A 222 39.78 -16.43 1.81
CA PRO A 222 38.92 -16.58 0.63
C PRO A 222 37.52 -17.11 0.95
N LYS A 223 37.40 -17.94 1.98
CA LYS A 223 36.13 -18.47 2.48
C LYS A 223 35.26 -17.38 3.10
N GLU A 224 35.85 -16.50 3.92
CA GLU A 224 35.16 -15.33 4.46
C GLU A 224 34.71 -14.36 3.36
N ARG A 225 35.53 -14.20 2.31
CA ARG A 225 35.15 -13.40 1.13
C ARG A 225 33.90 -13.95 0.46
N MET A 226 33.90 -15.26 0.22
CA MET A 226 32.76 -15.94 -0.39
C MET A 226 31.50 -15.77 0.46
N ILE A 227 31.57 -16.00 1.78
CA ILE A 227 30.41 -15.82 2.68
C ILE A 227 29.90 -14.37 2.63
N ASN A 228 30.80 -13.39 2.67
CA ASN A 228 30.45 -11.98 2.56
C ASN A 228 29.75 -11.65 1.23
N ASP A 229 30.29 -12.15 0.11
CA ASP A 229 29.71 -11.94 -1.21
C ASP A 229 28.30 -12.55 -1.31
N ILE A 230 28.08 -13.75 -0.75
CA ILE A 230 26.75 -14.40 -0.69
C ILE A 230 25.76 -13.56 0.12
N MET A 231 26.17 -13.09 1.30
CA MET A 231 25.34 -12.23 2.14
C MET A 231 24.94 -10.93 1.41
N ARG A 232 25.82 -10.40 0.56
CA ARG A 232 25.53 -9.22 -0.27
C ARG A 232 24.61 -9.52 -1.44
N MET A 233 24.78 -10.67 -2.09
CA MET A 233 23.89 -11.11 -3.17
C MET A 233 22.46 -11.34 -2.68
N GLY A 234 22.29 -11.71 -1.41
CA GLY A 234 20.98 -11.90 -0.78
C GLY A 234 20.25 -10.64 -0.33
N LEU A 235 20.76 -9.46 -0.72
CA LEU A 235 20.17 -8.16 -0.41
C LEU A 235 19.78 -7.44 -1.70
N LEU A 236 18.52 -7.01 -1.76
CA LEU A 236 17.95 -6.23 -2.84
C LEU A 236 17.75 -4.78 -2.39
N ASP A 237 18.21 -3.83 -3.21
CA ASP A 237 18.00 -2.41 -3.00
C ASP A 237 16.73 -1.98 -3.73
N VAL A 238 15.75 -1.48 -2.98
CA VAL A 238 14.43 -1.12 -3.49
C VAL A 238 14.18 0.34 -3.18
N TYR A 239 13.75 1.09 -4.19
CA TYR A 239 13.31 2.47 -4.02
C TYR A 239 11.78 2.52 -4.03
N ILE A 240 11.22 3.21 -3.05
CA ILE A 240 9.79 3.22 -2.82
C ILE A 240 9.32 4.66 -2.67
N GLU A 241 8.41 5.05 -3.56
CA GLU A 241 7.83 6.40 -3.58
C GLU A 241 6.74 6.54 -2.51
N GLU A 242 6.57 7.75 -2.00
CA GLU A 242 5.55 8.07 -1.02
C GLU A 242 4.15 7.68 -1.55
N GLY A 243 3.39 6.96 -0.71
CA GLY A 243 2.02 6.54 -1.00
C GLY A 243 1.85 5.38 -1.96
N LYS A 244 2.94 4.83 -2.50
CA LYS A 244 2.85 3.69 -3.41
C LYS A 244 2.93 2.37 -2.67
N SER A 245 2.28 1.36 -3.25
CA SER A 245 2.48 -0.03 -2.86
C SER A 245 3.35 -0.69 -3.90
N GLU A 246 4.54 -1.12 -3.47
CA GLU A 246 5.51 -1.78 -4.33
C GLU A 246 5.54 -3.27 -4.01
N THR A 247 5.61 -4.10 -5.06
CA THR A 247 5.71 -5.55 -4.93
C THR A 247 7.06 -6.00 -5.43
N ILE A 248 7.82 -6.66 -4.57
CA ILE A 248 9.12 -7.22 -4.91
C ILE A 248 9.09 -8.74 -4.81
N VAL A 249 9.90 -9.38 -5.64
CA VAL A 249 10.05 -10.83 -5.64
C VAL A 249 11.46 -11.15 -5.17
N LEU A 250 11.56 -11.87 -4.05
CA LEU A 250 12.81 -12.45 -3.59
C LEU A 250 12.83 -13.91 -4.03
N ASN A 251 13.88 -14.29 -4.76
CA ASN A 251 14.09 -15.65 -5.23
C ASN A 251 15.32 -16.22 -4.50
N TYR A 252 15.09 -17.23 -3.67
CA TYR A 252 16.15 -17.90 -2.93
C TYR A 252 16.88 -18.94 -3.78
N GLN A 253 16.18 -19.66 -4.66
CA GLN A 253 16.79 -20.70 -5.49
C GLN A 253 17.82 -20.14 -6.48
N SER A 254 17.54 -18.97 -7.07
CA SER A 254 18.51 -18.28 -7.93
C SER A 254 19.75 -17.83 -7.17
N LEU A 255 19.64 -17.57 -5.87
CA LEU A 255 20.78 -17.21 -5.04
C LEU A 255 21.76 -18.37 -4.90
N ASP A 256 21.26 -19.58 -4.63
CA ASP A 256 22.09 -20.79 -4.52
C ASP A 256 22.86 -21.09 -5.82
N ASP A 257 22.21 -20.91 -6.98
CA ASP A 257 22.84 -21.07 -8.30
C ASP A 257 23.94 -20.03 -8.53
N GLU A 258 23.71 -18.76 -8.18
CA GLU A 258 24.70 -17.68 -8.29
C GLU A 258 25.93 -17.91 -7.40
N VAL A 259 25.73 -18.46 -6.19
CA VAL A 259 26.83 -18.85 -5.29
C VAL A 259 27.69 -19.94 -5.93
N LEU A 260 27.05 -20.98 -6.50
CA LEU A 260 27.74 -22.11 -7.12
C LEU A 260 28.55 -21.67 -8.34
N ASP A 261 27.99 -20.80 -9.18
CA ASP A 261 28.66 -20.27 -10.36
C ASP A 261 29.84 -19.35 -10.02
N TYR A 262 29.73 -18.52 -8.98
CA TYR A 262 30.86 -17.75 -8.46
C TYR A 262 32.03 -18.64 -8.03
N ASN A 263 31.75 -19.71 -7.27
CA ASN A 263 32.77 -20.65 -6.82
C ASN A 263 33.45 -21.37 -8.01
N ARG A 264 32.66 -21.85 -8.98
CA ARG A 264 33.19 -22.45 -10.22
C ARG A 264 34.09 -21.50 -10.99
N ARG A 265 33.68 -20.23 -11.15
CA ARG A 265 34.46 -19.21 -11.87
C ARG A 265 35.78 -18.90 -11.17
N SER A 266 35.76 -18.82 -9.84
CA SER A 266 36.96 -18.61 -9.03
C SER A 266 37.96 -19.76 -9.16
N GLN A 267 37.50 -21.02 -9.03
CA GLN A 267 38.37 -22.19 -9.23
C GLN A 267 38.94 -22.26 -10.65
N THR A 268 38.11 -22.03 -11.67
CA THR A 268 38.54 -22.05 -13.07
C THR A 268 39.60 -20.98 -13.36
N GLY A 269 39.45 -19.78 -12.78
CA GLY A 269 40.43 -18.69 -12.89
C GLY A 269 41.79 -19.02 -12.29
N ILE A 270 41.82 -19.76 -11.17
CA ILE A 270 43.07 -20.22 -10.53
C ILE A 270 43.80 -21.22 -11.44
N TRP A 271 43.10 -22.23 -11.97
CA TRP A 271 43.69 -23.24 -12.85
C TRP A 271 44.19 -22.64 -14.17
N ALA A 272 43.42 -21.73 -14.78
CA ALA A 272 43.83 -21.02 -15.99
C ALA A 272 45.06 -20.14 -15.74
N GLY A 273 45.10 -19.42 -14.61
CA GLY A 273 46.24 -18.58 -14.22
C GLY A 273 47.52 -19.37 -13.97
N PHE A 274 47.42 -20.52 -13.28
CA PHE A 274 48.56 -21.43 -13.10
C PHE A 274 49.07 -22.00 -14.43
N GLY A 275 48.19 -22.34 -15.36
CA GLY A 275 48.56 -22.79 -16.70
C GLY A 275 49.36 -21.74 -17.47
N ILE A 276 48.90 -20.48 -17.48
CA ILE A 276 49.58 -19.37 -18.13
C ILE A 276 50.93 -19.08 -17.47
N PHE A 277 50.98 -19.05 -16.14
CA PHE A 277 52.22 -18.84 -15.39
C PHE A 277 53.27 -19.92 -15.69
N PHE A 278 52.85 -21.18 -15.71
CA PHE A 278 53.72 -22.30 -16.04
C PHE A 278 54.20 -22.23 -17.50
N LEU A 279 53.31 -21.88 -18.43
CA LEU A 279 53.65 -21.67 -19.84
C LEU A 279 54.71 -20.58 -20.00
N VAL A 280 54.58 -19.46 -19.29
CA VAL A 280 55.58 -18.37 -19.28
C VAL A 280 56.93 -18.84 -18.73
N ILE A 281 56.94 -19.63 -17.64
CA ILE A 281 58.19 -20.21 -17.10
C ILE A 281 58.86 -21.11 -18.14
N VAL A 282 58.10 -21.97 -18.82
CA VAL A 282 58.63 -22.86 -19.86
C VAL A 282 59.19 -22.05 -21.03
N LEU A 283 58.47 -21.02 -21.49
CA LEU A 283 58.93 -20.12 -22.56
C LEU A 283 60.22 -19.39 -22.19
N MET A 284 60.31 -18.87 -20.96
CA MET A 284 61.53 -18.21 -20.48
C MET A 284 62.69 -19.20 -20.33
N SER A 285 62.43 -20.42 -19.86
CA SER A 285 63.45 -21.47 -19.75
C SER A 285 63.97 -21.94 -21.11
N TRP A 286 63.14 -21.88 -22.16
CA TRP A 286 63.55 -22.21 -23.53
C TRP A 286 64.21 -21.02 -24.25
N GLY A 287 63.91 -19.78 -23.85
CA GLY A 287 64.53 -18.57 -24.42
C GLY A 287 65.89 -18.19 -23.83
N LEU A 288 66.29 -18.81 -22.71
CA LEU A 288 67.56 -18.56 -22.00
C LEU A 288 68.63 -19.65 -22.20
N ALA A 289 68.30 -20.74 -22.91
CA ALA A 289 69.22 -21.79 -23.33
C ALA A 289 69.63 -21.58 -24.80
#